data_AF-A0A7L3B7E3-F1
#
_entry.id   AF-A0A7L3B7E3-F1
#
_cell.length_a   1.000
_cell.length_b   1.000
_cell.length_c   1.000
_cell.angle_alpha   90.00
_cell.angle_beta   90.00
_cell.angle_gamma   90.00
#
_symmetry.space_group_name_H-M   'P 1'
#
loop_
_entity.id
_entity.type
_entity.pdbx_description
1 polymer ?
#
loop_
_entity_poly.entity_id
_entity_poly.type
_entity_poly.pdbx_seq_one_letter_code
_entity_poly.pdbx_strand_id
1 'polypeptide(L)'
;RILDLDLVVRDEDGNILDPEQTSTISLFRAHEIASKQVEERLQEEKSQKQNIDINRQAKFAATPSFALFVNLKNVVCKIGEDAEVLMSLYDPLESNIFSENYLVRWSSCGLPKDIDRLHNLRAVFT
;
A
#
# COMPACT_ATOMS: atom_id res chain seq x y z
N ARG A 1 -4.93 14.65 -22.92
CA ARG A 1 -6.17 14.99 -22.17
C ARG A 1 -6.30 14.02 -21.00
N ILE A 2 -6.15 14.48 -19.75
CA ILE A 2 -6.28 13.65 -18.54
C ILE A 2 -7.62 13.88 -17.84
N LEU A 3 -8.12 15.13 -17.87
CA LEU A 3 -9.35 15.56 -17.18
C LEU A 3 -10.55 15.72 -18.12
N ASP A 4 -10.36 15.45 -19.41
CA ASP A 4 -11.34 15.67 -20.49
C ASP A 4 -11.92 17.09 -20.54
N LEU A 5 -11.10 18.08 -20.18
CA LEU A 5 -11.42 19.50 -20.24
C LEU A 5 -10.81 20.14 -21.49
N ASP A 6 -11.41 21.26 -21.91
CA ASP A 6 -10.87 22.10 -22.97
C ASP A 6 -9.77 23.01 -22.45
N LEU A 7 -8.70 23.15 -23.25
CA LEU A 7 -7.59 24.02 -22.94
C LEU A 7 -7.88 25.43 -23.45
N VAL A 8 -7.56 26.43 -22.65
CA VAL A 8 -7.63 27.85 -23.01
C VAL A 8 -6.23 28.45 -22.97
N VAL A 9 -5.94 29.33 -23.93
CA VAL A 9 -4.66 30.02 -24.01
C VAL A 9 -4.74 31.31 -23.20
N ARG A 10 -3.71 31.57 -22.39
CA ARG A 10 -3.62 32.75 -21.53
C ARG A 10 -2.50 33.67 -21.98
N ASP A 11 -2.65 34.95 -21.68
CA ASP A 11 -1.57 35.93 -21.82
C ASP A 11 -0.57 35.85 -20.65
N GLU A 12 0.46 36.69 -20.67
CA GLU A 12 1.50 36.76 -19.64
C GLU A 12 0.94 37.17 -18.26
N ASP A 13 -0.14 37.94 -18.24
CA ASP A 13 -0.85 38.35 -17.02
C ASP A 13 -1.80 37.25 -16.50
N GLY A 14 -1.92 36.13 -17.23
CA GLY A 14 -2.75 34.98 -16.89
C GLY A 14 -4.23 35.16 -17.25
N ASN A 15 -4.61 36.20 -17.98
CA ASN A 15 -5.96 36.39 -18.51
C ASN A 15 -6.19 35.51 -19.73
N ILE A 16 -7.45 35.18 -20.01
CA ILE A 16 -7.81 34.42 -21.21
C ILE A 16 -7.67 35.34 -22.43
N LEU A 17 -6.98 34.88 -23.46
CA LEU A 17 -6.86 35.63 -24.72
C LEU A 17 -8.22 35.74 -25.39
N ASP A 18 -8.64 36.98 -25.66
CA ASP A 18 -9.88 37.28 -26.38
C ASP A 18 -9.68 37.06 -27.90
N PRO A 19 -10.43 36.13 -28.54
CA PRO A 19 -10.34 35.88 -29.98
C PRO A 19 -10.81 37.06 -30.84
N GLU A 20 -11.65 37.95 -30.31
CA GLU A 20 -12.15 39.12 -31.06
C GLU A 20 -11.13 40.26 -31.09
N GLN A 21 -10.25 40.31 -30.08
CA GLN A 21 -9.18 41.32 -29.97
C GLN A 21 -7.84 40.80 -30.50
N THR A 22 -7.66 39.48 -30.60
CA THR A 22 -6.41 38.84 -30.98
C THR A 22 -6.46 38.36 -32.43
N SER A 23 -5.46 38.74 -33.24
CA SER A 23 -5.31 38.21 -34.60
C SER A 23 -5.26 36.67 -34.61
N THR A 24 -5.93 36.05 -35.57
CA THR A 24 -5.98 34.59 -35.75
C THR A 24 -4.59 33.95 -35.77
N ILE A 25 -3.61 34.62 -36.38
CA ILE A 25 -2.23 34.12 -36.46
C ILE A 25 -1.56 34.13 -35.09
N SER A 26 -1.78 35.19 -34.30
CA SER A 26 -1.23 35.31 -32.95
C SER A 26 -1.87 34.29 -32.01
N LEU A 27 -3.19 34.13 -32.09
CA LEU A 27 -3.93 33.13 -31.30
C LEU A 27 -3.44 31.71 -31.61
N PHE A 28 -3.23 31.39 -32.89
CA PHE A 28 -2.70 30.09 -33.32
C PHE A 28 -1.30 29.82 -32.74
N ARG A 29 -0.38 30.78 -32.85
CA ARG A 29 0.98 30.63 -32.29
C ARG A 29 0.96 30.45 -30.78
N ALA A 30 0.13 31.22 -30.08
CA ALA A 30 0.00 31.12 -28.63
C ALA A 30 -0.56 29.72 -28.24
N HIS A 31 -1.52 29.20 -29.01
CA HIS A 31 -2.04 27.84 -28.81
C HIS A 31 -0.99 26.75 -29.07
N GLU A 32 -0.18 26.89 -30.13
CA GLU A 32 0.89 25.93 -30.45
C GLU A 32 1.92 25.86 -29.33
N ILE A 33 2.37 27.03 -28.83
CA ILE A 33 3.32 27.11 -27.72
C ILE A 33 2.74 26.51 -26.44
N ALA A 34 1.51 26.88 -26.08
CA ALA A 34 0.84 26.37 -24.88
C ALA A 34 0.64 24.85 -24.95
N SER A 35 0.23 24.32 -26.12
CA SER A 35 0.05 22.88 -26.32
C SER A 35 1.35 22.11 -26.16
N LYS A 36 2.45 22.61 -26.73
CA LYS A 36 3.77 21.99 -26.61
C LYS A 36 4.26 21.96 -25.16
N GLN A 37 4.12 23.06 -24.42
CA GLN A 37 4.50 23.11 -23.00
C GLN A 37 3.69 22.13 -22.15
N VAL A 38 2.39 21.98 -22.42
CA VAL A 38 1.54 21.01 -21.70
C VAL A 38 1.99 19.59 -21.99
N GLU A 39 2.33 19.26 -23.23
CA GLU A 39 2.80 17.93 -23.62
C GLU A 39 4.16 17.57 -22.97
N GLU A 40 5.11 18.52 -22.97
CA GLU A 40 6.41 18.34 -22.31
C GLU A 40 6.25 18.08 -20.81
N ARG A 41 5.45 18.89 -20.10
CA ARG A 41 5.18 18.68 -18.66
C ARG A 41 4.49 17.33 -18.40
N LEU A 42 3.57 16.93 -19.28
CA LEU A 42 2.89 15.65 -19.15
C LEU A 42 3.86 14.46 -19.28
N GLN A 43 4.84 14.57 -20.17
CA GLN A 43 5.85 13.55 -20.38
C GLN A 43 6.85 13.47 -19.21
N GLU A 44 7.22 14.61 -18.64
CA GLU A 44 8.02 14.69 -17.42
C GLU A 44 7.31 14.03 -16.22
N GLU A 45 6.02 14.35 -16.00
CA GLU A 45 5.22 13.73 -14.93
C GLU A 45 5.11 12.22 -15.08
N LYS A 46 4.92 11.71 -16.31
CA LYS A 46 4.90 10.26 -16.58
C LYS A 46 6.23 9.60 -16.24
N SER A 47 7.35 10.25 -16.59
CA SER A 47 8.70 9.73 -16.36
C SER A 47 9.07 9.71 -14.87
N GLN A 48 8.62 10.70 -14.09
CA GLN A 48 8.80 10.72 -12.64
C GLN A 48 7.97 9.63 -11.94
N LYS A 49 6.69 9.46 -12.32
CA LYS A 49 5.82 8.42 -11.73
C LYS A 49 6.36 7.02 -11.99
N GLN A 50 6.83 6.72 -13.22
CA GLN A 50 7.46 5.44 -13.53
C GLN A 50 8.71 5.16 -12.67
N ASN A 51 9.56 6.16 -12.45
CA ASN A 51 10.76 5.98 -11.60
C ASN A 51 10.42 5.68 -10.14
N ILE A 52 9.36 6.28 -9.60
CA ILE A 52 8.91 6.04 -8.22
C ILE A 52 8.38 4.60 -8.08
N ASP A 53 7.58 4.13 -9.04
CA ASP A 53 7.01 2.79 -9.01
C ASP A 53 8.07 1.69 -9.14
N ILE A 54 9.06 1.87 -10.02
CA ILE A 54 10.18 0.93 -10.18
C ILE A 54 11.02 0.87 -8.90
N ASN A 55 11.31 2.03 -8.30
CA ASN A 55 12.11 2.11 -7.07
C ASN A 55 11.36 1.51 -5.86
N ARG A 56 10.03 1.65 -5.82
CA ARG A 56 9.19 1.00 -4.81
C ARG A 56 9.17 -0.52 -4.99
N GLN A 57 8.97 -1.02 -6.21
CA GLN A 57 9.00 -2.46 -6.50
C GLN A 57 10.37 -3.09 -6.22
N ALA A 58 11.47 -2.41 -6.57
CA ALA A 58 12.83 -2.85 -6.26
C ALA A 58 13.08 -2.96 -4.75
N LYS A 59 12.57 -2.02 -3.94
CA LYS A 59 12.69 -2.06 -2.46
C LYS A 59 11.92 -3.21 -1.82
N PHE A 60 10.73 -3.54 -2.33
CA PHE A 60 9.97 -4.71 -1.85
C PHE A 60 10.59 -6.04 -2.30
N ALA A 61 11.19 -6.09 -3.49
CA ALA A 61 11.90 -7.28 -3.96
C ALA A 61 13.23 -7.52 -3.21
N ALA A 62 13.86 -6.46 -2.68
CA ALA A 62 15.13 -6.54 -1.96
C ALA A 62 15.02 -7.13 -0.54
N THR A 63 13.82 -7.18 0.04
CA THR A 63 13.61 -7.78 1.38
C THR A 63 12.76 -9.04 1.22
N PRO A 64 13.36 -10.24 1.22
CA PRO A 64 12.58 -11.47 1.11
C PRO A 64 11.62 -11.55 2.31
N SER A 65 10.33 -11.46 2.02
CA SER A 65 9.26 -11.60 3.01
C SER A 65 8.74 -13.03 2.95
N PHE A 66 8.91 -13.77 4.04
CA PHE A 66 8.44 -15.15 4.14
C PHE A 66 7.10 -15.18 4.87
N ALA A 67 6.11 -15.87 4.30
CA ALA A 67 4.86 -16.16 4.99
C ALA A 67 4.93 -17.56 5.59
N LEU A 68 4.89 -17.66 6.91
CA LEU A 68 4.83 -18.94 7.61
C LEU A 68 3.36 -19.29 7.90
N PHE A 69 2.92 -20.45 7.39
CA PHE A 69 1.59 -20.98 7.70
C PHE A 69 1.70 -22.10 8.74
N VAL A 70 1.16 -21.86 9.94
CA VAL A 70 1.14 -22.83 11.03
C VAL A 70 -0.30 -23.26 11.29
N ASN A 71 -0.58 -24.55 11.16
CA ASN A 71 -1.89 -25.12 11.48
C ASN A 71 -1.76 -26.10 12.65
N LEU A 72 -2.41 -25.76 13.75
CA LEU A 72 -2.41 -26.57 14.97
C LEU A 72 -3.68 -27.42 15.00
N LYS A 73 -3.55 -28.71 14.68
CA LYS A 73 -4.71 -29.62 14.54
C LYS A 73 -5.27 -30.13 15.86
N ASN A 74 -4.41 -30.35 16.85
CA ASN A 74 -4.82 -30.86 18.15
C ASN A 74 -3.83 -30.40 19.22
N VAL A 75 -4.36 -29.89 20.32
CA VAL A 75 -3.60 -29.64 21.54
C VAL A 75 -4.37 -30.25 22.69
N VAL A 76 -3.83 -31.32 23.25
CA VAL A 76 -4.44 -32.01 24.40
C VAL A 76 -3.61 -31.66 25.63
N CYS A 77 -4.19 -30.87 26.52
CA CYS A 77 -3.59 -30.54 27.80
C CYS A 77 -4.63 -30.72 28.91
N LYS A 78 -4.28 -31.44 29.99
CA LYS A 78 -5.11 -31.50 31.19
C LYS A 78 -4.81 -30.29 32.06
N ILE A 79 -5.46 -29.16 31.75
CA ILE A 79 -5.24 -27.93 32.51
C ILE A 79 -5.85 -28.05 33.92
N GLY A 80 -7.04 -28.63 34.06
CA GLY A 80 -7.71 -28.81 35.37
C GLY A 80 -8.17 -27.51 36.04
N GLU A 81 -7.71 -26.36 35.55
CA GLU A 81 -8.04 -25.00 35.95
C GLU A 81 -8.21 -24.09 34.74
N ASP A 82 -8.66 -22.86 34.94
CA ASP A 82 -8.69 -21.87 33.86
C ASP A 82 -7.26 -21.37 33.59
N ALA A 83 -6.85 -21.33 32.31
CA ALA A 83 -5.48 -20.96 31.94
C ALA A 83 -5.42 -20.02 30.74
N GLU A 84 -4.25 -19.40 30.58
CA GLU A 84 -3.91 -18.54 29.45
C GLU A 84 -2.68 -19.13 28.74
N VAL A 85 -2.83 -19.45 27.45
CA VAL A 85 -1.78 -20.01 26.59
C VAL A 85 -1.23 -18.91 25.70
N LEU A 86 0.07 -18.68 25.78
CA LEU A 86 0.79 -17.77 24.88
C LEU A 86 1.62 -18.60 23.89
N MET A 87 1.52 -18.27 22.62
CA MET A 87 2.29 -18.89 21.53
C MET A 87 3.01 -17.81 20.73
N SER A 88 4.29 -18.01 20.46
CA SER A 88 5.12 -17.08 19.71
C SER A 88 6.17 -17.85 18.92
N LEU A 89 6.69 -17.26 17.85
CA LEU A 89 7.79 -17.83 17.09
C LEU A 89 9.13 -17.52 17.77
N TYR A 90 9.92 -18.56 17.97
CA TYR A 90 11.20 -18.51 18.65
C TYR A 90 12.32 -18.87 17.68
N ASP A 91 13.36 -18.04 17.64
CA ASP A 91 14.59 -18.33 16.93
C ASP A 91 15.59 -18.99 17.89
N PRO A 92 15.95 -20.28 17.69
CA PRO A 92 16.91 -20.96 18.54
C PRO A 92 18.36 -20.46 18.37
N LEU A 93 18.70 -19.83 17.24
CA LEU A 93 20.04 -19.30 16.99
C LEU A 93 20.27 -18.00 17.76
N GLU A 94 19.29 -17.09 17.70
CA GLU A 94 19.34 -15.82 18.43
C GLU A 94 18.84 -15.94 19.87
N SER A 95 18.24 -17.08 20.22
CA SER A 95 17.58 -17.33 21.51
C SER A 95 16.54 -16.26 21.87
N ASN A 96 15.81 -15.78 20.87
CA ASN A 96 14.86 -14.69 21.01
C ASN A 96 13.50 -15.00 20.37
N ILE A 97 12.45 -14.40 20.92
CA ILE A 97 11.12 -14.41 20.33
C ILE A 97 11.05 -13.28 19.31
N PHE A 98 10.70 -13.61 18.07
CA PHE A 98 10.67 -12.64 16.96
C PHE A 98 9.24 -12.32 16.48
N SER A 99 8.22 -12.93 17.07
CA SER A 99 6.82 -12.60 16.76
C SER A 99 6.10 -11.98 17.95
N GLU A 100 5.00 -11.28 17.69
CA GLU A 100 4.04 -10.98 18.75
C GLU A 100 3.46 -12.26 19.38
N ASN A 101 2.86 -12.13 20.57
CA ASN A 101 2.30 -13.24 21.31
C ASN A 101 0.85 -13.54 20.88
N TYR A 102 0.58 -14.77 20.47
CA TYR A 102 -0.77 -15.28 20.27
C TYR A 102 -1.33 -15.85 21.59
N LEU A 103 -2.27 -15.11 22.20
CA LEU A 103 -2.95 -15.49 23.44
C LEU A 103 -4.26 -16.27 23.16
N VAL A 104 -4.41 -17.42 23.80
CA VAL A 104 -5.64 -18.24 23.83
C VAL A 104 -6.02 -18.51 25.27
N ARG A 105 -7.28 -18.26 25.63
CA ARG A 105 -7.80 -18.57 26.97
C ARG A 105 -8.42 -19.95 26.99
N TRP A 106 -7.99 -20.78 27.93
CA TRP A 106 -8.53 -22.11 28.19
C TRP A 106 -9.43 -22.13 29.41
N SER A 107 -10.52 -22.89 29.30
CA SER A 107 -11.36 -23.25 30.43
C SER A 107 -10.79 -24.48 31.13
N SER A 108 -11.10 -24.60 32.42
CA SER A 108 -10.88 -25.81 33.22
C SER A 108 -11.49 -27.08 32.63
N CYS A 109 -12.47 -26.95 31.71
CA CYS A 109 -13.06 -28.05 30.95
C CYS A 109 -12.18 -28.56 29.79
N GLY A 110 -11.01 -27.94 29.54
CA GLY A 110 -10.05 -28.37 28.52
C GLY A 110 -10.35 -27.87 27.09
N LEU A 111 -11.29 -26.93 26.94
CA LEU A 111 -11.61 -26.29 25.67
C LEU A 111 -11.29 -24.79 25.71
N PRO A 112 -10.89 -24.17 24.59
CA PRO A 112 -10.77 -22.71 24.52
C PRO A 112 -12.07 -22.05 24.92
N LYS A 113 -11.98 -21.00 25.74
CA LYS A 113 -13.15 -20.21 26.13
C LYS A 113 -13.83 -19.55 24.92
N ASP A 114 -13.07 -19.34 23.85
CA ASP A 114 -13.52 -18.74 22.60
C ASP A 114 -13.46 -19.79 21.48
N ILE A 115 -14.47 -20.67 21.44
CA ILE A 115 -14.53 -21.85 20.54
C ILE A 115 -14.54 -21.43 19.07
N ASP A 116 -15.09 -20.25 18.75
CA ASP A 116 -15.08 -19.71 17.39
C ASP A 116 -13.66 -19.51 16.84
N ARG A 117 -12.65 -19.38 17.72
CA ARG A 117 -11.24 -19.26 17.33
C ARG A 117 -10.56 -20.58 16.99
N LEU A 118 -11.18 -21.73 17.27
CA LEU A 118 -10.55 -23.06 17.14
C LEU A 118 -10.20 -23.44 15.69
N HIS A 119 -10.79 -22.75 14.71
CA HIS A 119 -10.53 -22.96 13.28
C HIS A 119 -10.26 -21.68 12.50
N ASN A 120 -10.14 -20.54 13.19
CA ASN A 120 -9.86 -19.27 12.54
C ASN A 120 -8.36 -19.11 12.33
N LEU A 121 -7.99 -18.81 11.09
CA LEU A 121 -6.63 -18.40 10.77
C LEU A 121 -6.36 -17.04 11.41
N ARG A 122 -5.23 -16.94 12.11
CA ARG A 122 -4.76 -15.66 12.66
C ARG A 122 -3.38 -15.37 12.10
N ALA A 123 -3.21 -14.15 11.58
CA ALA A 123 -1.90 -13.62 11.24
C ALA A 123 -1.21 -13.12 12.51
N VAL A 124 0.10 -13.37 12.60
CA VAL A 124 0.98 -12.91 13.67
C VAL A 124 2.12 -12.15 12.99
N PHE A 125 2.42 -10.96 13.46
CA PHE A 125 3.47 -10.11 12.88
C PHE A 125 4.86 -10.37 13.48
N THR A 126 5.89 -10.21 12.65
CA THR A 126 7.32 -10.33 12.95
C THR A 126 8.05 -9.03 12.61
#